data_AF-A0A7W0Y0M6-F1
#
_entry.id   AF-A0A7W0Y0M6-F1
#
_cell.length_a   1.000
_cell.length_b   1.000
_cell.length_c   1.000
_cell.angle_alpha   90.00
_cell.angle_beta   90.00
_cell.angle_gamma   90.00
#
_symmetry.space_group_name_H-M   'P 1'
#
loop_
_entity.id
_entity.type
_entity.pdbx_description
1 polymer ?
#
loop_
_entity_poly.entity_id
_entity_poly.type
_entity_poly.pdbx_seq_one_letter_code
_entity_poly.pdbx_strand_id
1 'polypeptide(L)' 'EVHISNIHTREAFRHHSVVSRYATGVVAGLGVAGYEAALGYLAAR' A
#
# COMPACT_ATOMS: atom_id res chain seq x y z
N GLU A 1 2.54 4.07 1.26
CA GLU A 1 2.13 3.00 2.22
C GLU A 1 2.00 1.70 1.44
N VAL A 2 2.53 0.59 1.96
CA VAL A 2 2.53 -0.71 1.26
C VAL A 2 1.89 -1.77 2.17
N HIS A 3 0.91 -2.48 1.64
CA HIS A 3 0.25 -3.62 2.27
C HIS A 3 0.47 -4.88 1.42
N ILE A 4 1.13 -5.90 1.99
CA ILE A 4 1.44 -7.17 1.30
C ILE A 4 0.14 -7.87 0.84
N SER A 5 -0.84 -8.03 1.74
CA SER A 5 -2.16 -8.60 1.41
C SER A 5 -3.13 -7.53 0.91
N ASN A 6 -4.16 -7.94 0.15
CA ASN A 6 -5.25 -7.02 -0.20
C ASN A 6 -6.10 -6.73 1.04
N ILE A 7 -5.91 -5.57 1.66
CA ILE A 7 -6.65 -5.17 2.86
C ILE A 7 -8.14 -4.95 2.60
N HIS A 8 -8.55 -4.69 1.36
CA HIS A 8 -9.96 -4.45 0.99
C HIS A 8 -10.80 -5.72 0.93
N THR A 9 -10.17 -6.91 0.82
CA THR A 9 -10.87 -8.21 0.86
C THR A 9 -10.89 -8.82 2.26
N ARG A 10 -10.45 -8.05 3.27
CA ARG A 10 -10.28 -8.48 4.65
C ARG A 10 -11.30 -7.83 5.57
N GLU A 11 -11.15 -8.04 6.88
CA GLU A 11 -12.01 -7.47 7.91
C GLU A 11 -12.16 -5.95 7.76
N ALA A 12 -13.37 -5.42 7.96
CA ALA A 12 -13.71 -4.01 7.68
C ALA A 12 -12.80 -2.99 8.39
N PHE A 13 -12.32 -3.31 9.60
CA PHE A 13 -11.42 -2.41 10.33
C PHE A 13 -10.07 -2.19 9.63
N ARG A 14 -9.68 -3.04 8.68
CA ARG A 14 -8.44 -2.89 7.89
C ARG A 14 -8.59 -2.00 6.67
N HIS A 15 -9.81 -1.63 6.31
CA HIS A 15 -10.08 -0.81 5.13
C HIS A 15 -9.72 0.67 5.38
N HIS A 16 -9.58 1.05 6.65
CA HIS A 16 -9.27 2.41 7.07
C HIS A 16 -7.88 2.49 7.70
N SER A 17 -6.97 3.20 7.04
CA SER A 17 -5.64 3.52 7.57
C SER A 17 -5.53 5.00 7.90
N VAL A 18 -5.06 5.29 9.11
CA VAL A 18 -4.76 6.67 9.55
C VAL A 18 -3.48 7.23 8.91
N VAL A 19 -2.69 6.36 8.25
CA VAL A 19 -1.46 6.74 7.54
C VAL A 19 -1.77 7.12 6.09
N SER A 20 -2.74 6.46 5.45
CA SER A 20 -3.05 6.66 4.03
C SER A 20 -3.36 8.11 3.67
N ARG A 21 -3.99 8.86 4.57
CA ARG A 21 -4.30 10.29 4.38
C ARG A 21 -3.07 11.20 4.22
N TYR A 22 -1.90 10.74 4.65
CA TYR A 22 -0.64 11.51 4.58
C TYR A 22 0.38 10.87 3.62
N ALA A 23 0.09 9.69 3.08
CA ALA A 23 0.96 9.02 2.12
C ALA A 23 0.80 9.61 0.71
N THR A 24 1.89 9.66 -0.06
CA THR A 24 1.82 10.01 -1.49
C THR A 24 0.96 9.04 -2.30
N GLY A 25 0.94 7.77 -1.90
CA GLY A 25 0.15 6.72 -2.51
C GLY A 25 0.11 5.46 -1.65
N VAL A 26 -0.84 4.58 -1.96
CA VAL A 26 -1.06 3.31 -1.27
C VAL A 26 -0.99 2.17 -2.28
N VAL A 27 -0.19 1.15 -1.99
CA VAL A 27 -0.10 -0.10 -2.74
C VAL A 27 -0.63 -1.22 -1.86
N ALA A 28 -1.65 -1.96 -2.31
CA ALA A 28 -2.25 -3.03 -1.52
C ALA A 28 -2.52 -4.28 -2.36
N GLY A 29 -2.13 -5.45 -1.85
CA GLY A 29 -2.45 -6.74 -2.47
C GLY A 29 -1.47 -7.24 -3.52
N LEU A 30 -0.35 -6.54 -3.74
CA LEU A 30 0.71 -6.97 -4.67
C LEU A 30 1.76 -7.91 -4.03
N GLY A 31 1.49 -8.45 -2.85
CA GLY A 31 2.47 -9.27 -2.14
C GLY A 31 3.75 -8.48 -1.86
N VAL A 32 4.90 -9.16 -1.98
CA VAL A 32 6.22 -8.51 -1.83
C VAL A 32 6.58 -7.58 -2.98
N ALA A 33 5.99 -7.77 -4.17
CA ALA A 33 6.23 -6.91 -5.33
C ALA A 33 5.73 -5.47 -5.11
N GLY A 34 4.83 -5.26 -4.14
CA GLY A 34 4.41 -3.92 -3.73
C GLY A 34 5.56 -3.03 -3.23
N TYR A 35 6.63 -3.62 -2.68
CA TYR A 35 7.84 -2.88 -2.30
C TYR A 35 8.61 -2.37 -3.52
N GLU A 36 8.83 -3.23 -4.51
CA GLU A 36 9.52 -2.84 -5.75
C GLU A 36 8.76 -1.75 -6.48
N ALA A 37 7.43 -1.86 -6.58
CA ALA A 37 6.59 -0.82 -7.19
C ALA A 37 6.72 0.54 -6.46
N ALA A 38 6.70 0.53 -5.13
CA ALA A 38 6.84 1.75 -4.34
C ALA A 38 8.26 2.36 -4.46
N LEU A 39 9.30 1.52 -4.45
CA LEU A 39 10.69 1.96 -4.63
C LEU A 39 10.93 2.50 -6.04
N GLY A 40 10.39 1.84 -7.06
CA GLY A 40 10.47 2.31 -8.44
C GLY A 40 9.81 3.68 -8.62
N TYR A 41 8.66 3.91 -8.00
CA TYR A 41 8.02 5.24 -7.97
C TYR A 41 8.91 6.29 -7.30
N LEU A 42 9.56 5.96 -6.18
CA LEU A 42 10.45 6.88 -5.48
C LEU A 42 11.72 7.19 -6.28
N ALA A 43 12.28 6.20 -6.97
CA ALA A 43 13.51 6.36 -7.75
C ALA A 43 13.29 7.11 -9.07
N ALA A 44 12.09 7.02 -9.65
CA ALA A 44 11.72 7.73 -10.88
C ALA A 44 11.26 9.18 -10.64
N ARG A 45 11.26 9.62 -9.39
CA ARG A 45 10.83 10.96 -8.97
C ARG A 45 12.00 11.92 -8.89
#